data_AF-A0A437MNE8-F1
#
_entry.id   AF-A0A437MNE8-F1
#
_cell.length_a   1.000
_cell.length_b   1.000
_cell.length_c   1.000
_cell.angle_alpha   90.00
_cell.angle_beta   90.00
_cell.angle_gamma   90.00
#
_symmetry.space_group_name_H-M   'P 1'
#
loop_
_entity.id
_entity.type
_entity.pdbx_description
1 polymer ?
#
loop_
_entity_poly.entity_id
_entity_poly.type
_entity_poly.pdbx_seq_one_letter_code
_entity_poly.pdbx_strand_id
1 'polypeptide(L)' 'MRVLLLVPAMLALAVPAMAESTRPARQPSEAQAAQQQRMRQCNTDARANNLSGDARKEFMRRCLAGQGAVAPSSTN' A
#
# COMPACT_ATOMS: atom_id res chain seq x y z
N MET A 1 -5.79 13.12 -7.30
CA MET A 1 -6.20 14.53 -7.52
C MET A 1 -7.47 14.57 -8.36
N ARG A 2 -8.63 14.32 -7.73
CA ARG A 2 -9.97 14.62 -8.29
C ARG A 2 -11.10 14.37 -7.28
N VAL A 3 -10.84 14.60 -6.00
CA VAL A 3 -11.86 14.63 -4.94
C VAL A 3 -11.75 15.98 -4.24
N LEU A 4 -11.96 17.04 -5.03
CA LEU A 4 -12.05 18.41 -4.53
C LEU A 4 -12.85 19.20 -5.56
N LEU A 5 -14.16 18.94 -5.57
CA LEU A 5 -15.22 19.78 -6.16
C LEU A 5 -16.55 19.10 -5.79
N LEU A 6 -16.95 19.24 -4.52
CA LEU A 6 -18.31 19.16 -3.96
C LEU A 6 -18.19 19.13 -2.42
N VAL A 7 -17.68 20.23 -1.85
CA VAL A 7 -17.80 20.51 -0.42
C VAL A 7 -19.20 21.11 -0.21
N PRO A 8 -20.06 20.49 0.60
CA PRO A 8 -21.42 20.97 0.81
C PRO A 8 -21.41 22.31 1.56
N ALA A 9 -22.31 23.19 1.14
CA ALA A 9 -22.74 24.32 1.94
C ALA A 9 -23.34 23.80 3.25
N MET A 10 -22.78 24.17 4.40
CA MET A 10 -23.52 24.37 5.65
C MET A 10 -22.68 25.20 6.63
N LEU A 11 -23.03 26.48 6.66
CA LEU A 11 -23.26 27.36 7.81
C LEU A 11 -22.74 26.93 9.20
N ALA A 12 -21.78 27.73 9.67
CA ALA A 12 -21.40 28.06 11.04
C ALA A 12 -22.20 27.46 12.22
N LEU A 13 -21.52 26.62 13.01
CA LEU A 13 -21.59 26.60 14.49
C LEU A 13 -20.21 26.16 15.01
N ALA A 14 -19.69 26.90 15.99
CA ALA A 14 -18.34 26.78 16.52
C ALA A 14 -18.06 25.39 17.14
N VAL A 15 -16.95 24.76 16.72
CA VAL A 15 -16.36 23.60 17.39
C VAL A 15 -14.91 23.96 17.72
N PRO A 16 -14.49 23.91 19.01
CA PRO A 16 -13.16 24.35 19.41
C PRO A 16 -12.09 23.36 18.92
N ALA A 17 -10.86 23.86 18.85
CA ALA A 17 -9.67 23.20 18.34
C ALA A 17 -9.52 21.73 18.78
N MET A 18 -9.37 20.85 17.79
CA MET A 18 -8.59 19.62 17.92
C MET A 18 -7.54 19.64 16.80
N ALA A 19 -6.29 19.74 17.21
CA ALA A 19 -5.14 19.45 16.36
C ALA A 19 -5.16 17.96 15.99
N GLU A 20 -5.14 17.64 14.70
CA GLU A 20 -4.53 16.41 14.20
C GLU A 20 -4.37 16.49 12.68
N SER A 21 -3.12 16.64 12.24
CA SER A 21 -2.54 15.95 11.08
C SER A 21 -1.39 16.74 10.47
N THR A 22 -0.51 17.30 11.32
CA THR A 22 0.92 17.24 10.98
C THR A 22 1.38 15.82 11.27
N ARG A 23 0.90 14.84 10.48
CA ARG A 23 1.54 13.53 10.45
C ARG A 23 2.93 13.80 9.87
N PRO A 24 4.03 13.55 10.60
CA PRO A 24 5.33 13.59 9.98
C PRO A 24 5.26 12.62 8.80
N ALA A 25 5.64 13.07 7.61
CA ALA A 25 5.78 12.19 6.46
C ALA A 25 6.75 11.08 6.87
N ARG A 26 6.19 9.92 7.23
CA ARG A 26 6.97 8.79 7.71
C ARG A 26 7.77 8.32 6.51
N GLN A 27 9.06 8.70 6.48
CA GLN A 27 9.93 8.25 5.41
C GLN A 27 9.95 6.73 5.43
N PRO A 28 9.74 6.09 4.27
CA PRO A 28 9.74 4.64 4.21
C PRO A 28 11.10 4.14 4.69
N SER A 29 11.06 3.26 5.70
CA SER A 29 12.24 2.51 6.11
C SER A 29 12.77 1.67 4.93
N GLU A 30 14.05 1.31 4.98
CA GLU A 30 14.67 0.49 3.93
C GLU A 30 13.92 -0.84 3.72
N ALA A 31 13.41 -1.45 4.79
CA ALA A 31 12.57 -2.64 4.72
C ALA A 31 11.26 -2.40 3.93
N GLN A 32 10.62 -1.25 4.11
CA GLN A 32 9.43 -0.87 3.35
C GLN A 32 9.76 -0.58 1.89
N ALA A 33 10.91 0.02 1.60
CA ALA A 33 11.38 0.26 0.24
C ALA A 33 11.66 -1.07 -0.49
N ALA A 34 12.30 -2.03 0.19
CA ALA A 34 12.54 -3.37 -0.33
C ALA A 34 11.23 -4.12 -0.61
N GLN A 35 10.26 -4.05 0.30
CA GLN A 35 8.93 -4.64 0.10
C GLN A 35 8.21 -4.01 -1.11
N GLN A 36 8.25 -2.68 -1.28
CA GLN A 36 7.65 -2.03 -2.44
C GLN A 36 8.34 -2.43 -3.75
N GLN A 37 9.67 -2.55 -3.77
CA GLN A 37 10.39 -3.01 -4.96
C GLN A 37 9.95 -4.43 -5.34
N ARG A 38 9.85 -5.32 -4.36
CA ARG A 38 9.38 -6.69 -4.57
C ARG A 38 7.94 -6.74 -5.09
N MET A 39 7.04 -5.94 -4.53
CA MET A 39 5.66 -5.81 -5.00
C MET A 39 5.58 -5.40 -6.48
N ARG A 40 6.46 -4.47 -6.90
CA ARG A 40 6.56 -4.03 -8.29
C ARG A 40 7.03 -5.18 -9.19
N GLN A 41 8.10 -5.87 -8.80
CA GLN A 41 8.63 -7.02 -9.55
C GLN A 41 7.56 -8.12 -9.72
N CYS A 42 6.91 -8.53 -8.62
CA CYS A 42 5.83 -9.53 -8.68
C CYS A 42 4.69 -9.11 -9.62
N ASN A 43 4.35 -7.83 -9.69
CA ASN A 43 3.31 -7.38 -10.62
C ASN A 43 3.77 -7.42 -12.07
N THR A 44 5.02 -7.08 -12.35
CA THR A 44 5.61 -7.20 -13.69
C THR A 44 5.62 -8.66 -14.13
N ASP A 45 6.09 -9.56 -13.28
CA ASP A 45 6.19 -10.98 -13.58
C ASP A 45 4.79 -11.60 -13.79
N ALA A 46 3.81 -11.23 -12.96
CA ALA A 46 2.44 -11.68 -13.13
C ALA A 46 1.85 -11.25 -14.49
N ARG A 47 2.14 -10.01 -14.93
CA ARG A 47 1.70 -9.50 -16.24
C ARG A 47 2.44 -10.18 -17.39
N ALA A 48 3.75 -10.40 -17.27
CA ALA A 48 4.55 -11.11 -18.26
C ALA A 48 4.03 -12.55 -18.48
N ASN A 49 3.53 -13.18 -17.41
CA ASN A 49 2.92 -14.50 -17.43
C ASN A 49 1.40 -14.46 -17.74
N ASN A 50 0.83 -13.30 -18.08
CA ASN A 50 -0.61 -13.09 -18.34
C ASN A 50 -1.52 -13.65 -17.23
N LEU A 51 -1.03 -13.68 -15.99
CA LEU A 51 -1.77 -14.23 -14.86
C LEU A 51 -2.91 -13.29 -14.48
N SER A 52 -4.11 -13.87 -14.39
CA SER A 52 -5.35 -13.16 -14.04
C SER A 52 -6.18 -13.97 -13.04
N GLY A 53 -7.17 -13.33 -12.42
CA GLY A 53 -8.06 -13.99 -11.46
C GLY A 53 -7.29 -14.64 -10.30
N ASP A 54 -7.66 -15.88 -9.97
CA ASP A 54 -7.07 -16.58 -8.83
C ASP A 54 -5.61 -17.01 -9.06
N ALA A 55 -5.22 -17.25 -10.32
CA ALA A 55 -3.84 -17.57 -10.67
C ALA A 55 -2.88 -16.42 -10.32
N ARG A 56 -3.30 -15.17 -10.55
CA ARG A 56 -2.52 -13.98 -10.16
C ARG A 56 -2.42 -13.83 -8.65
N LYS A 57 -3.53 -14.04 -7.92
CA LYS A 57 -3.53 -13.93 -6.45
C LYS A 57 -2.58 -14.95 -5.85
N GLU A 58 -2.63 -16.20 -6.33
CA GLU A 58 -1.76 -17.27 -5.87
C GLU A 58 -0.28 -16.99 -6.19
N PHE A 59 0.00 -16.53 -7.41
CA PHE A 59 1.33 -16.07 -7.77
C PHE A 59 1.82 -14.94 -6.85
N MET A 60 0.98 -13.93 -6.60
CA MET A 60 1.38 -12.78 -5.80
C MET A 60 1.60 -13.16 -4.34
N ARG A 61 0.78 -14.06 -3.76
CA ARG A 61 1.03 -14.60 -2.41
C ARG A 61 2.38 -15.29 -2.33
N ARG A 62 2.68 -16.20 -3.25
CA ARG A 62 3.97 -16.91 -3.29
C ARG A 62 5.15 -15.96 -3.54
N CYS A 63 4.98 -15.04 -4.48
CA CYS A 63 5.99 -14.05 -4.86
C CYS A 63 6.28 -13.06 -3.74
N LEU A 64 5.36 -12.79 -2.82
CA LEU A 64 5.55 -11.92 -1.66
C LEU A 64 5.92 -12.66 -0.37
N ALA A 65 5.65 -13.97 -0.28
CA ALA A 65 5.92 -14.79 0.89
C ALA A 65 7.39 -15.19 1.09
N GLY A 66 8.30 -14.78 0.21
CA GLY A 66 9.74 -15.06 0.43
C GLY A 66 10.22 -16.39 -0.12
N GLN A 67 9.45 -17.15 -0.91
CA GLN A 67 9.86 -18.49 -1.40
C GLN A 67 10.98 -18.49 -2.47
N GLY A 68 11.95 -17.58 -2.35
CA GLY A 68 13.27 -17.58 -2.99
C GLY A 68 14.39 -17.08 -2.07
N ALA A 69 14.13 -16.81 -0.79
CA ALA A 69 15.14 -16.50 0.21
C ALA A 69 14.61 -16.91 1.60
N VAL A 70 15.17 -18.00 2.13
CA VAL A 70 15.00 -18.42 3.52
C VAL A 70 15.50 -17.34 4.49
N ALA A 71 14.57 -16.63 5.15
CA ALA A 71 14.70 -16.01 6.48
C ALA A 71 13.30 -15.57 6.97
N PRO A 72 13.02 -15.58 8.29
CA PRO A 72 11.72 -15.96 8.85
C PRO A 72 10.68 -14.83 8.85
N SER A 73 9.42 -15.27 8.72
CA SER A 73 8.19 -14.53 8.92
C SER A 73 8.19 -13.66 10.18
N SER A 74 7.83 -12.39 10.04
CA SER A 74 7.27 -11.61 11.14
C SER A 74 5.76 -11.81 11.18
N THR A 75 5.36 -12.63 12.13
CA THR A 75 4.02 -12.73 12.73
C THR A 75 3.50 -11.36 13.16
N ASN A 76 2.25 -11.05 12.80
CA ASN A 76 1.34 -10.32 13.67
C ASN A 76 -0.04 -10.98 13.59
#